data_AF-B0D0M8-F1
#
_entry.id   AF-B0D0M8-F1
#
_cell.length_a   1.000
_cell.length_b   1.000
_cell.length_c   1.000
_cell.angle_alpha   90.00
_cell.angle_beta   90.00
_cell.angle_gamma   90.00
#
_symmetry.space_group_name_H-M   'P 1'
#
loop_
_entity.id
_entity.type
_entity.pdbx_description
1 polymer ?
#
loop_
_entity_poly.entity_id
_entity_poly.type
_entity_poly.pdbx_seq_one_letter_code
_entity_poly.pdbx_strand_id
1 'polypeptide(L)'
;MSDLCLADAIIESIVETDTLSDQSIAKLNSIFPETLVVAALDLVDRENIIKYVVSWRQSEYEVLGSTTTYNVLLDLTTAPVPYFCSCPAFAYAVLLCRTHLMV
;
A
#
# COMPACT_ATOMS: atom_id res chain seq x y z
N MET A 1 13.50 9.78 0.86
CA MET A 1 12.59 10.84 1.35
C MET A 1 12.02 11.69 0.22
N SER A 2 12.70 11.81 -0.94
CA SER A 2 12.19 12.47 -2.15
C SER A 2 11.05 11.72 -2.86
N ASP A 3 11.12 10.39 -2.91
CA ASP A 3 10.24 9.60 -3.79
C ASP A 3 8.84 9.41 -3.21
N LEU A 4 8.69 9.46 -1.88
CA LEU A 4 7.39 9.39 -1.19
C LEU A 4 6.54 10.64 -1.46
N CYS A 5 7.12 11.85 -1.43
CA CYS A 5 6.38 13.08 -1.74
C CYS A 5 5.94 13.14 -3.20
N LEU A 6 6.74 12.58 -4.11
CA LEU A 6 6.37 12.49 -5.53
C LEU A 6 5.21 11.52 -5.73
N ALA A 7 5.26 10.36 -5.05
CA ALA A 7 4.19 9.38 -5.09
C ALA A 7 2.87 9.95 -4.55
N ASP A 8 2.90 10.63 -3.39
CA ASP A 8 1.72 11.26 -2.80
C ASP A 8 1.09 12.29 -3.74
N ALA A 9 1.90 13.15 -4.37
CA ALA A 9 1.41 14.14 -5.32
C ALA A 9 0.77 13.51 -6.57
N ILE A 10 1.32 12.40 -7.09
CA ILE A 10 0.69 11.69 -8.21
C ILE A 10 -0.63 11.07 -7.77
N ILE A 11 -0.67 10.44 -6.59
CA ILE A 11 -1.89 9.81 -6.06
C ILE A 11 -2.98 10.88 -5.87
N GLU A 12 -2.67 12.02 -5.26
CA GLU A 12 -3.60 13.15 -5.10
C GLU A 12 -4.16 13.63 -6.45
N SER A 13 -3.33 13.67 -7.50
CA SER A 13 -3.79 14.07 -8.84
C SER A 13 -4.74 13.08 -9.51
N ILE A 14 -4.83 11.84 -9.01
CA ILE A 14 -5.69 10.77 -9.53
C ILE A 14 -7.03 10.73 -8.79
N VAL A 15 -7.07 11.14 -7.52
CA VAL A 15 -8.25 11.08 -6.64
C VAL A 15 -9.45 11.90 -7.15
N GLU A 16 -9.22 12.88 -8.02
CA GLU A 16 -10.29 13.72 -8.58
C GLU A 16 -11.18 12.99 -9.61
N THR A 17 -10.77 11.82 -10.10
CA THR A 17 -11.48 11.05 -11.12
C THR A 17 -11.97 9.71 -10.59
N ASP A 18 -13.27 9.41 -10.80
CA ASP A 18 -13.92 8.15 -10.41
C ASP A 18 -13.44 6.93 -11.23
N THR A 19 -12.66 7.17 -12.29
CA THR A 19 -12.10 6.12 -13.16
C THR A 19 -10.60 6.32 -13.36
N LEU A 20 -9.85 5.22 -13.29
CA LEU A 20 -8.42 5.19 -13.61
C LEU A 20 -8.24 5.17 -15.14
N SER A 21 -7.70 6.26 -15.69
CA SER A 21 -7.34 6.32 -17.12
C SER A 21 -5.96 5.69 -17.39
N ASP A 22 -5.70 5.32 -18.64
CA ASP A 22 -4.38 4.84 -19.09
C ASP A 22 -3.26 5.85 -18.79
N GLN A 23 -3.58 7.15 -18.80
CA GLN A 23 -2.62 8.20 -18.45
C GLN A 23 -2.27 8.18 -16.96
N SER A 24 -3.24 7.87 -16.10
CA SER A 24 -3.03 7.71 -14.65
C SER A 24 -2.14 6.50 -14.36
N ILE A 25 -2.38 5.38 -15.06
CA ILE A 25 -1.56 4.16 -14.95
C ILE A 25 -0.12 4.42 -15.45
N ALA A 26 0.04 5.13 -16.57
CA ALA A 26 1.35 5.51 -17.09
C ALA A 26 2.13 6.39 -16.10
N LYS A 27 1.47 7.30 -15.39
CA LYS A 27 2.08 8.10 -14.32
C LYS A 27 2.53 7.23 -13.16
N LEU A 28 1.71 6.28 -12.71
CA LEU A 28 2.08 5.35 -11.63
C LEU A 28 3.30 4.50 -12.02
N ASN A 29 3.32 3.98 -13.24
CA ASN A 29 4.42 3.18 -13.79
C ASN A 29 5.73 3.98 -13.98
N SER A 30 5.70 5.32 -13.88
CA SER A 30 6.91 6.15 -13.93
C SER A 30 7.69 6.16 -12.60
N ILE A 31 7.01 5.85 -11.49
CA ILE A 31 7.60 5.81 -10.13
C ILE A 31 7.71 4.37 -9.63
N PHE A 32 6.69 3.55 -9.90
CA PHE A 32 6.60 2.19 -9.42
C PHE A 32 6.88 1.18 -10.53
N PRO A 33 7.46 0.01 -10.21
CA PRO A 33 7.55 -1.08 -11.16
C PRO A 33 6.17 -1.46 -11.69
N GLU A 34 6.06 -1.66 -13.00
CA GLU A 34 4.79 -2.04 -13.65
C GLU A 34 4.15 -3.28 -13.01
N THR A 35 4.97 -4.27 -12.65
CA THR A 35 4.50 -5.50 -11.99
C THR A 35 3.87 -5.24 -10.63
N LEU A 36 4.33 -4.21 -9.91
CA LEU A 36 3.76 -3.81 -8.62
C LEU A 36 2.40 -3.14 -8.82
N VAL A 37 2.30 -2.23 -9.79
CA VAL A 37 1.04 -1.54 -10.10
C VAL A 37 -0.02 -2.53 -10.54
N VAL A 38 0.32 -3.44 -11.46
CA VAL A 38 -0.60 -4.48 -11.94
C VAL A 38 -1.04 -5.39 -10.79
N ALA A 39 -0.12 -5.84 -9.93
CA ALA A 39 -0.46 -6.68 -8.79
C ALA A 39 -1.36 -5.95 -7.77
N ALA A 40 -1.14 -4.66 -7.55
CA ALA A 40 -1.98 -3.86 -6.66
C ALA A 40 -3.40 -3.68 -7.21
N LEU A 41 -3.54 -3.43 -8.52
CA LEU A 41 -4.83 -3.33 -9.18
C LEU A 41 -5.57 -4.68 -9.19
N ASP A 42 -4.87 -5.79 -9.43
CA ASP A 42 -5.47 -7.14 -9.40
C ASP A 42 -6.07 -7.48 -8.02
N LEU A 43 -5.46 -7.00 -6.92
CA LEU A 43 -6.04 -7.16 -5.58
C LEU A 43 -7.36 -6.39 -5.41
N VAL A 44 -7.44 -5.18 -5.99
CA VAL A 44 -8.64 -4.33 -5.92
C VAL A 44 -9.74 -4.90 -6.82
N ASP A 45 -9.41 -5.22 -8.07
CA ASP A 45 -10.35 -5.70 -9.08
C ASP A 45 -10.99 -7.04 -8.70
N ARG A 46 -10.27 -7.89 -7.96
CA ARG A 46 -10.77 -9.16 -7.44
C ARG A 46 -11.46 -9.07 -6.08
N GLU A 47 -11.63 -7.86 -5.55
CA GLU A 47 -12.25 -7.62 -4.23
C GLU A 47 -11.54 -8.38 -3.09
N ASN A 48 -10.22 -8.58 -3.21
CA ASN A 48 -9.40 -9.32 -2.24
C ASN A 48 -9.01 -8.48 -1.01
N ILE A 49 -9.69 -7.35 -0.77
CA ILE A 49 -9.36 -6.41 0.29
C ILE A 49 -10.61 -6.14 1.12
N ILE A 50 -10.53 -6.40 2.41
CA ILE A 50 -11.56 -6.07 3.40
C ILE A 50 -11.04 -4.92 4.25
N LYS A 51 -11.79 -3.81 4.30
CA LYS A 51 -11.47 -2.67 5.15
C LYS A 51 -12.28 -2.74 6.44
N TYR A 52 -11.58 -2.85 7.57
CA TYR A 52 -12.15 -2.73 8.90
C TYR A 52 -12.03 -1.28 9.38
N VAL A 53 -13.19 -0.63 9.58
CA VAL A 53 -13.27 0.71 10.15
C VAL A 53 -13.58 0.57 11.63
N VAL A 54 -12.57 0.76 12.47
CA VAL A 54 -12.75 0.77 13.93
C VAL A 54 -13.08 2.19 14.39
N SER A 55 -13.96 2.32 15.38
CA SER A 55 -14.48 3.61 15.88
C SER A 55 -13.42 4.62 16.34
N TRP A 56 -12.17 4.16 16.55
CA TRP A 56 -11.02 4.97 16.94
C TRP A 56 -10.11 5.39 15.78
N ARG A 57 -10.66 5.51 14.57
CA ARG A 57 -10.03 6.20 13.42
C ARG A 57 -8.84 5.48 12.78
N GLN A 58 -8.41 4.34 13.33
CA GLN A 58 -7.52 3.43 12.59
C GLN A 58 -8.35 2.58 11.63
N SER A 59 -7.97 2.61 10.36
CA SER A 59 -8.41 1.61 9.39
C SER A 59 -7.40 0.47 9.34
N GLU A 60 -7.89 -0.74 9.56
CA GLU A 60 -7.15 -1.97 9.32
C GLU A 60 -7.65 -2.58 8.01
N TYR A 61 -6.73 -3.10 7.22
CA TYR A 61 -7.02 -3.73 5.95
C TYR A 61 -6.58 -5.18 6.03
N GLU A 62 -7.49 -6.08 5.69
CA GLU A 62 -7.21 -7.50 5.54
C GLU A 62 -7.17 -7.81 4.04
N VAL A 63 -6.04 -8.36 3.59
CA VAL A 63 -5.76 -8.64 2.18
C VAL A 63 -5.67 -10.14 1.98
N LEU A 64 -6.56 -10.69 1.18
CA LEU A 64 -6.58 -12.09 0.77
C LEU A 64 -5.42 -12.34 -0.20
N GLY A 65 -4.35 -12.93 0.33
CA GLY A 65 -3.22 -13.40 -0.48
C GLY A 65 -3.48 -14.75 -1.13
N SER A 66 -2.53 -15.18 -1.96
CA SER A 66 -2.60 -16.47 -2.66
C SER A 66 -2.51 -17.69 -1.73
N THR A 67 -1.84 -17.54 -0.58
CA THR A 67 -1.56 -18.63 0.37
C THR A 67 -2.21 -18.42 1.73
N THR A 68 -2.33 -17.17 2.16
CA THR A 68 -2.88 -16.78 3.46
C THR A 68 -3.32 -15.33 3.40
N THR A 69 -4.05 -14.91 4.42
CA THR A 69 -4.52 -13.54 4.55
C THR A 69 -3.49 -12.69 5.29
N TYR A 70 -3.33 -11.45 4.86
CA TYR A 70 -2.34 -10.51 5.40
C TYR A 70 -3.03 -9.28 5.98
N ASN A 71 -2.51 -8.77 7.09
CA ASN A 71 -3.00 -7.57 7.74
C ASN A 71 -2.12 -6.39 7.34
N VAL A 72 -2.76 -5.29 6.95
CA VAL A 72 -2.13 -4.05 6.52
C VAL A 72 -2.68 -2.91 7.38
N LEU A 73 -1.78 -2.15 7.97
CA LEU A 73 -2.07 -0.95 8.74
C LEU A 73 -1.33 0.21 8.10
N LEU A 74 -2.04 1.28 7.74
CA LEU A 74 -1.47 2.44 7.03
C LEU A 74 -1.25 3.68 7.91
N ASP A 75 -1.88 3.71 9.10
CA ASP A 75 -1.91 4.88 9.99
C ASP A 75 -1.46 4.52 11.43
N LEU A 76 -0.25 3.98 11.57
CA LEU A 76 0.37 3.68 12.85
C LEU A 76 0.99 4.94 13.47
N THR A 77 0.24 5.61 14.35
CA THR A 77 0.68 6.84 15.04
C THR A 77 1.80 6.62 16.05
N THR A 78 1.99 5.38 16.52
CA THR A 78 2.98 5.04 17.56
C THR A 78 4.33 4.62 16.99
N ALA A 79 4.43 4.39 15.68
CA ALA A 79 5.64 3.88 15.02
C ALA A 79 6.36 4.98 14.22
N PRO A 80 7.70 4.95 14.13
CA PRO A 80 8.47 5.90 13.32
C PRO A 80 8.20 5.76 11.82
N VAL A 81 7.76 4.57 11.40
CA VAL A 81 7.26 4.30 10.05
C VAL A 81 5.76 4.01 10.21
N PRO A 82 4.87 4.82 9.62
CA PRO A 82 3.45 4.79 9.93
C PRO A 82 2.68 3.65 9.26
N TYR A 83 3.36 2.69 8.63
CA TYR A 83 2.74 1.58 7.93
C TYR A 83 3.33 0.22 8.32
N PHE A 84 2.51 -0.82 8.23
CA PHE A 84 2.89 -2.20 8.48
C PHE A 84 2.10 -3.13 7.56
N CYS A 85 2.76 -4.18 7.09
CA CYS A 85 2.10 -5.29 6.42
C CYS A 85 2.66 -6.61 6.96
N SER A 86 1.80 -7.59 7.24
CA SER A 86 2.23 -8.91 7.72
C SER A 86 2.79 -9.82 6.61
N CYS A 87 2.84 -9.36 5.35
CA CYS A 87 3.30 -10.19 4.24
C CYS A 87 4.82 -10.45 4.29
N PRO A 88 5.29 -11.61 3.78
CA PRO A 88 6.71 -11.94 3.77
C PRO A 88 7.57 -10.93 3.00
N ALA A 89 7.02 -10.35 1.93
CA ALA A 89 7.73 -9.34 1.14
C ALA A 89 8.03 -8.07 1.95
N PHE A 90 7.08 -7.62 2.78
CA PHE A 90 7.28 -6.49 3.67
C PHE A 90 8.28 -6.81 4.77
N ALA A 91 8.14 -7.96 5.43
CA ALA A 91 9.10 -8.41 6.44
C ALA A 91 10.53 -8.47 5.91
N TYR A 92 10.71 -9.00 4.70
CA TYR A 92 12.00 -9.03 4.01
C TYR A 92 12.53 -7.62 3.72
N ALA A 93 11.69 -6.71 3.20
CA ALA A 93 12.08 -5.34 2.91
C ALA A 93 12.50 -4.57 4.18
N VAL A 94 11.75 -4.74 5.28
CA VAL A 94 12.09 -4.16 6.59
C VAL A 94 13.44 -4.65 7.09
N LEU A 95 13.72 -5.94 6.99
CA LEU A 95 15.00 -6.53 7.38
C LEU A 95 16.16 -5.98 6.54
N LEU A 96 15.96 -5.83 5.23
CA LEU A 96 16.96 -5.29 4.32
C LEU A 96 17.25 -3.82 4.61
N CYS A 97 16.20 -3.02 4.83
CA CYS A 97 16.30 -1.58 5.03
C CYS A 97 16.59 -1.16 6.49
N ARG A 98 16.49 -2.10 7.44
CA ARG A 98 16.64 -1.86 8.90
C ARG A 98 15.72 -0.75 9.43
N THR A 99 14.53 -0.64 8.85
CA THR A 99 13.60 0.48 9.09
C THR A 99 12.72 0.30 10.33
N HIS A 100 12.53 -0.92 10.81
CA HIS A 100 11.80 -1.20 12.05
C HIS A 100 12.67 -2.04 13.00
N LEU A 101 12.60 -1.74 14.30
CA LEU A 101 13.13 -2.61 15.35
C LEU A 101 12.23 -3.85 15.43
N MET A 102 12.69 -4.99 14.91
CA MET A 102 12.14 -6.27 15.30
C MET A 102 12.67 -6.57 16.72
N VAL A 103 11.80 -6.46 17.72
CA VAL A 103 12.07 -6.98 19.07
C VAL A 103 11.67 -8.44 19.10
#